data_AF-A0A410P7K7-F1
#
_entry.id   AF-A0A410P7K7-F1
#
_cell.length_a   1.000
_cell.length_b   1.000
_cell.length_c   1.000
_cell.angle_alpha   90.00
_cell.angle_beta   90.00
_cell.angle_gamma   90.00
#
_symmetry.space_group_name_H-M   'P 1'
#
loop_
_entity.id
_entity.type
_entity.pdbx_description
1 polymer ?
#
loop_
_entity_poly.entity_id
_entity_poly.type
_entity_poly.pdbx_seq_one_letter_code
_entity_poly.pdbx_strand_id
1 'polypeptide(L)'
;VITDENGKKKQSYFHDFFNYAGIHRSVMLYTTPNTWVDDITVVTHVAQDCNHASVDWQVVANGDVSVELRDADQQVVATGQGTSGTLQVVNPHLWQPGEGYLYELYVTAKSRTECDI
;
A
#
# COMPACT_ATOMS: atom_id res chain seq x y z
N VAL A 1 -6.02 19.87 -28.37
CA VAL A 1 -4.87 20.25 -29.24
C VAL A 1 -5.45 20.70 -30.57
N ILE A 2 -5.04 21.85 -31.07
CA ILE A 2 -5.51 22.43 -32.33
C ILE A 2 -4.34 22.37 -33.32
N THR A 3 -4.60 21.96 -34.56
CA THR A 3 -3.63 22.00 -35.65
C THR A 3 -3.81 23.30 -36.42
N ASP A 4 -2.75 24.07 -36.63
CA ASP A 4 -2.81 25.29 -37.44
C ASP A 4 -2.82 24.98 -38.95
N GLU A 5 -3.00 26.01 -39.77
CA GLU A 5 -3.01 25.93 -41.24
C GLU A 5 -1.71 25.36 -41.85
N ASN A 6 -0.61 25.37 -41.09
CA ASN A 6 0.69 24.84 -41.48
C ASN A 6 0.92 23.41 -40.95
N GLY A 7 -0.06 22.81 -40.27
CA GLY A 7 0.03 21.46 -39.72
C GLY A 7 0.68 21.37 -38.32
N LYS A 8 1.03 22.49 -37.68
CA LYS A 8 1.65 22.50 -36.35
C LYS A 8 0.60 22.36 -35.25
N LYS A 9 0.91 21.53 -34.25
CA LYS A 9 0.03 21.29 -33.08
C LYS A 9 0.26 22.34 -32.00
N LYS A 10 -0.84 22.93 -31.50
CA LYS A 10 -0.88 23.84 -30.35
C LYS A 10 -1.80 23.28 -29.28
N GLN A 11 -1.33 23.27 -28.02
CA GLN A 11 -2.14 22.83 -26.89
C GLN A 11 -2.77 24.04 -26.20
N SER A 12 -4.03 23.89 -25.82
CA SER A 12 -4.80 24.84 -24.99
C SER A 12 -5.38 24.05 -23.83
N TYR A 13 -5.45 24.66 -22.65
CA TYR A 13 -5.90 24.06 -21.40
C TYR A 13 -6.55 25.14 -20.51
N PHE A 14 -7.33 24.70 -19.52
CA PHE A 14 -8.12 25.57 -18.65
C PHE A 14 -7.69 25.50 -17.17
N HIS A 15 -6.51 24.95 -16.90
CA HIS A 15 -5.87 24.95 -15.58
C HIS A 15 -4.76 26.01 -15.52
N ASP A 16 -4.48 26.54 -14.32
CA ASP A 16 -3.48 27.58 -14.07
C ASP A 16 -2.12 27.00 -13.64
N PHE A 17 -1.64 26.01 -14.38
CA PHE A 17 -0.27 25.50 -14.27
C PHE A 17 0.24 25.17 -15.67
N PHE A 18 1.57 25.27 -15.86
CA PHE A 18 2.16 24.92 -17.14
C PHE A 18 2.02 23.41 -17.39
N ASN A 19 1.62 23.02 -18.61
CA ASN A 19 1.51 21.61 -18.99
C ASN A 19 2.89 20.96 -19.21
N TYR A 20 3.65 20.76 -18.13
CA TYR A 20 4.89 20.00 -18.14
C TYR A 20 4.64 18.56 -18.62
N ALA A 21 5.55 18.03 -19.42
CA ALA A 21 5.44 16.70 -20.00
C ALA A 21 6.78 15.95 -19.91
N GLY A 22 6.75 14.65 -20.16
CA GLY A 22 7.89 13.74 -20.04
C GLY A 22 7.69 12.72 -18.93
N ILE A 23 8.77 12.04 -18.55
CA ILE A 23 8.78 11.05 -17.47
C ILE A 23 9.11 11.80 -16.16
N HIS A 24 8.07 12.13 -15.39
CA HIS A 24 8.21 12.96 -14.17
C HIS A 24 8.64 12.18 -12.92
N ARG A 25 8.57 10.85 -12.94
CA ARG A 25 8.90 9.99 -11.79
C ARG A 25 9.93 8.94 -12.20
N SER A 26 10.57 8.36 -11.20
CA SER A 26 11.61 7.36 -11.38
C SER A 26 11.15 6.17 -12.21
N VAL A 27 12.03 5.68 -13.07
CA VAL A 27 11.88 4.40 -13.79
C VAL A 27 12.84 3.42 -13.16
N MET A 28 12.34 2.24 -12.81
CA MET A 28 13.10 1.20 -12.12
C MET A 28 12.85 -0.15 -12.78
N LEU A 29 13.92 -0.94 -12.87
CA LEU A 29 13.82 -2.39 -13.06
C LEU A 29 13.98 -3.02 -11.68
N TYR A 30 13.05 -3.90 -11.33
CA TYR A 30 13.07 -4.66 -10.09
C TYR A 30 12.70 -6.11 -10.39
N THR A 31 12.92 -6.99 -9.42
CA THR A 31 12.64 -8.42 -9.54
C THR A 31 11.78 -8.87 -8.37
N THR A 32 10.93 -9.84 -8.62
CA THR A 32 10.20 -10.60 -7.60
C THR A 32 10.58 -12.08 -7.75
N PRO A 33 10.35 -12.93 -6.74
CA PRO A 33 10.30 -14.37 -6.95
C PRO A 33 9.13 -14.73 -7.89
N ASN A 34 9.06 -15.97 -8.38
CA ASN A 34 7.89 -16.40 -9.17
C ASN A 34 6.64 -16.56 -8.29
N THR A 35 6.82 -16.69 -6.97
CA THR A 35 5.81 -16.53 -5.93
C THR A 35 5.93 -15.12 -5.38
N TRP A 36 4.89 -14.30 -5.48
CA TRP A 36 4.95 -12.87 -5.17
C TRP A 36 3.60 -12.31 -4.72
N VAL A 37 3.66 -11.18 -4.01
CA VAL A 37 2.50 -10.35 -3.66
C VAL A 37 2.30 -9.27 -4.73
N ASP A 38 1.09 -9.21 -5.29
CA ASP A 38 0.70 -8.28 -6.36
C ASP A 38 0.02 -7.02 -5.81
N ASP A 39 -0.90 -7.20 -4.87
CA ASP A 39 -1.71 -6.12 -4.33
C ASP A 39 -1.98 -6.33 -2.83
N ILE A 40 -2.06 -5.21 -2.11
CA ILE A 40 -2.43 -5.17 -0.69
C ILE A 40 -3.40 -4.01 -0.49
N THR A 41 -4.58 -4.31 0.03
CA THR A 41 -5.55 -3.32 0.52
C THR A 41 -5.68 -3.43 2.03
N VAL A 42 -5.66 -2.29 2.72
CA VAL A 42 -5.79 -2.21 4.18
C VAL A 42 -6.86 -1.19 4.56
N VAL A 43 -7.75 -1.55 5.48
CA VAL A 43 -8.74 -0.64 6.09
C VAL A 43 -8.59 -0.70 7.60
N THR A 44 -8.59 0.47 8.25
CA THR A 44 -8.51 0.56 9.70
C THR A 44 -9.83 1.07 10.28
N HIS A 45 -10.25 0.45 11.38
CA HIS A 45 -11.42 0.86 12.15
C HIS A 45 -10.97 1.15 13.59
N VAL A 46 -11.41 2.27 14.15
CA VAL A 46 -11.11 2.65 15.54
C VAL A 46 -12.44 2.71 16.30
N ALA A 47 -12.51 2.00 17.42
CA ALA A 47 -13.67 2.04 18.29
C ALA A 47 -13.81 3.42 18.96
N GLN A 48 -15.03 3.79 19.36
CA GLN A 48 -15.31 5.10 19.97
C GLN A 48 -14.53 5.34 21.27
N ASP A 49 -14.15 4.26 21.98
CA ASP A 49 -13.35 4.33 23.20
C ASP A 49 -11.85 4.54 22.94
N CYS A 50 -11.42 4.51 21.67
CA CYS A 50 -10.03 4.55 21.20
C CYS A 50 -9.12 3.45 21.80
N ASN A 51 -9.68 2.46 22.50
CA ASN A 51 -8.92 1.37 23.12
C ASN A 51 -8.89 0.11 22.26
N HIS A 52 -9.68 0.08 21.18
CA HIS A 52 -9.71 -1.04 20.25
C HIS A 52 -9.66 -0.52 18.83
N ALA A 53 -8.82 -1.15 18.01
CA ALA A 53 -8.84 -0.96 16.58
C ALA A 53 -8.80 -2.31 15.86
N SER A 54 -9.37 -2.35 14.67
CA SER A 54 -9.22 -3.48 13.76
C SER A 54 -8.56 -3.04 12.46
N VAL A 55 -7.76 -3.94 11.89
CA VAL A 55 -7.07 -3.75 10.61
C VAL A 55 -7.51 -4.87 9.69
N ASP A 56 -8.36 -4.52 8.74
CA ASP A 56 -8.81 -5.45 7.70
C ASP A 56 -7.78 -5.46 6.57
N TRP A 57 -7.40 -6.63 6.10
CA TRP A 57 -6.48 -6.79 4.97
C TRP A 57 -7.09 -7.62 3.86
N GLN A 58 -6.65 -7.34 2.64
CA GLN A 58 -6.84 -8.17 1.48
C GLN A 58 -5.53 -8.17 0.67
N VAL A 59 -5.06 -9.35 0.29
CA VAL A 59 -3.79 -9.60 -0.40
C VAL A 59 -4.05 -10.43 -1.64
N VAL A 60 -3.52 -9.98 -2.78
CA VAL A 60 -3.44 -10.76 -4.01
C VAL A 60 -2.04 -11.32 -4.12
N ALA A 61 -1.90 -12.65 -4.08
CA ALA A 61 -0.62 -13.33 -4.20
C ALA A 61 -0.83 -14.71 -4.81
N ASN A 62 0.22 -15.27 -5.41
CA ASN A 62 0.22 -16.64 -5.95
C ASN A 62 0.92 -17.65 -5.01
N GLY A 63 0.69 -17.49 -3.70
CA GLY A 63 1.16 -18.39 -2.64
C GLY A 63 0.29 -18.30 -1.40
N ASP A 64 0.57 -19.14 -0.40
CA ASP A 64 -0.05 -19.09 0.92
C ASP A 64 0.37 -17.80 1.64
N VAL A 65 -0.61 -17.04 2.12
CA VAL A 65 -0.38 -15.73 2.75
C VAL A 65 -0.38 -15.83 4.27
N SER A 66 0.61 -15.21 4.90
CA SER A 66 0.61 -14.88 6.33
C SER A 66 0.92 -13.41 6.53
N VAL A 67 0.31 -12.78 7.52
CA VAL A 67 0.52 -11.36 7.85
C VAL A 67 0.92 -11.17 9.31
N GLU A 68 1.81 -10.22 9.56
CA GLU A 68 2.20 -9.77 10.89
C GLU A 68 2.06 -8.25 10.95
N LEU A 69 1.35 -7.72 11.94
CA LEU A 69 1.34 -6.28 12.22
C LEU A 69 2.38 -6.00 13.30
N ARG A 70 3.31 -5.10 13.00
CA ARG A 70 4.40 -4.70 13.90
C ARG A 70 4.29 -3.24 14.28
N ASP A 71 4.60 -2.95 15.54
CA ASP A 71 4.70 -1.58 16.03
C ASP A 71 6.03 -0.91 15.63
N ALA A 72 6.23 0.35 16.03
CA ALA A 72 7.42 1.11 15.68
C ALA A 72 8.73 0.52 16.27
N ASP A 73 8.62 -0.31 17.31
CA ASP A 73 9.73 -1.04 17.93
C ASP A 73 9.90 -2.46 17.33
N GLN A 74 9.23 -2.73 16.20
CA GLN A 74 9.22 -4.00 15.46
C GLN A 74 8.66 -5.18 16.27
N GLN A 75 7.88 -4.91 17.32
CA GLN A 75 7.19 -5.95 18.08
C GLN A 75 5.92 -6.37 17.35
N VAL A 76 5.71 -7.68 17.20
CA VAL A 76 4.49 -8.23 16.59
C VAL A 76 3.33 -8.03 17.55
N VAL A 77 2.37 -7.20 17.16
CA VAL A 77 1.17 -6.89 17.96
C VAL A 77 -0.06 -7.69 17.52
N ALA A 78 -0.07 -8.19 16.28
CA ALA A 78 -1.11 -9.08 15.77
C ALA A 78 -0.60 -9.93 14.60
N THR A 79 -1.22 -11.09 14.38
CA THR A 79 -0.89 -11.99 13.27
C THR A 79 -2.14 -12.54 12.61
N GLY A 80 -2.06 -12.86 11.32
CA GLY A 80 -3.16 -13.45 10.56
C GLY A 80 -2.67 -14.41 9.47
N GLN A 81 -3.57 -15.24 8.97
CA GLN A 81 -3.31 -16.15 7.85
C GLN A 81 -4.43 -16.05 6.82
N GLY A 82 -4.09 -16.32 5.56
CA GLY A 82 -5.00 -16.23 4.44
C GLY A 82 -4.90 -14.90 3.69
N THR A 83 -5.48 -14.89 2.49
CA THR A 83 -5.46 -13.75 1.57
C THR A 83 -6.37 -12.59 1.99
N SER A 84 -7.17 -12.77 3.04
CA SER A 84 -7.96 -11.70 3.64
C SER A 84 -8.28 -12.03 5.10
N GLY A 85 -8.56 -11.01 5.89
CA GLY A 85 -8.97 -11.18 7.27
C GLY A 85 -8.91 -9.87 8.06
N THR A 86 -8.99 -9.99 9.38
CA THR A 86 -8.98 -8.86 10.31
C THR A 86 -8.01 -9.11 11.46
N LEU A 87 -7.13 -8.15 11.71
CA LEU A 87 -6.27 -8.10 12.90
C LEU A 87 -6.90 -7.22 13.97
N GLN A 88 -6.80 -7.61 15.23
CA GLN A 88 -7.29 -6.84 16.37
C GLN A 88 -6.11 -6.21 17.11
N VAL A 89 -6.20 -4.93 17.43
CA VAL A 89 -5.18 -4.17 18.16
C VAL A 89 -5.82 -3.56 19.40
N VAL A 90 -5.34 -3.97 20.58
CA VAL A 90 -5.79 -3.45 21.88
C VAL A 90 -4.88 -2.31 22.30
N ASN A 91 -5.45 -1.23 22.81
CA ASN A 91 -4.79 0.03 23.16
C ASN A 91 -3.87 0.53 22.02
N PRO A 92 -4.42 0.77 20.82
CA PRO A 92 -3.62 1.15 19.66
C PRO A 92 -2.96 2.52 19.86
N HIS A 93 -1.75 2.67 19.32
CA HIS A 93 -1.16 3.98 19.09
C HIS A 93 -1.69 4.53 17.77
N LEU A 94 -2.70 5.40 17.85
CA LEU A 94 -3.38 5.92 16.67
C LEU A 94 -2.46 6.84 15.86
N TRP A 95 -2.51 6.73 14.53
CA TRP A 95 -1.97 7.77 13.66
C TRP A 95 -2.74 9.07 13.88
N GLN A 96 -2.02 10.17 14.11
CA GLN A 96 -2.61 11.49 14.30
C GLN A 96 -1.85 12.56 13.51
N PRO A 97 -2.53 13.64 13.09
CA PRO A 97 -1.84 14.81 12.53
C PRO A 97 -0.75 15.32 13.47
N GLY A 98 0.46 15.52 12.96
CA GLY A 98 1.62 15.99 13.73
C GLY A 98 2.62 14.89 14.06
N GLU A 99 2.18 13.81 14.73
CA GLU A 99 3.06 12.70 15.10
C GLU A 99 3.17 11.64 13.99
N GLY A 100 2.05 11.31 13.35
CA GLY A 100 2.01 10.39 12.23
C GLY A 100 2.54 8.99 12.53
N TYR A 101 2.22 8.44 13.71
CA TYR A 101 2.63 7.09 14.11
C TYR A 101 2.22 6.02 13.08
N LEU A 102 3.13 5.13 12.70
CA LEU A 102 2.91 4.08 11.71
C LEU A 102 3.22 2.69 12.29
N TYR A 103 2.34 1.75 12.00
CA TYR A 103 2.60 0.32 12.10
C TYR A 103 3.16 -0.20 10.77
N GLU A 104 3.81 -1.36 10.81
CA GLU A 104 4.27 -2.09 9.62
C GLU A 104 3.45 -3.38 9.46
N LEU A 105 2.71 -3.50 8.36
CA LEU A 105 2.03 -4.75 8.00
C LEU A 105 2.98 -5.57 7.12
N TYR A 106 3.60 -6.57 7.72
CA TYR A 106 4.49 -7.52 7.06
C TYR A 106 3.64 -8.60 6.38
N VAL A 107 3.73 -8.73 5.06
CA VAL A 107 2.97 -9.71 4.28
C VAL A 107 3.94 -10.71 3.67
N THR A 108 3.68 -12.00 3.87
CA THR A 108 4.52 -13.06 3.33
C THR A 108 3.69 -13.95 2.42
N ALA A 109 4.15 -14.16 1.19
CA ALA A 109 3.58 -15.13 0.26
C ALA A 109 4.53 -16.33 0.09
N LYS A 110 4.08 -17.53 0.43
CA LYS A 110 4.89 -18.75 0.42
C LYS A 110 4.36 -19.78 -0.56
N SER A 111 5.25 -20.37 -1.33
CA SER A 111 5.01 -21.61 -2.06
C SER A 111 5.90 -22.71 -1.49
N ARG A 112 5.90 -23.89 -2.12
CA ARG A 112 6.78 -24.99 -1.70
C ARG A 112 8.27 -24.68 -1.92
N THR A 113 8.58 -23.76 -2.84
CA THR A 113 9.95 -23.53 -3.34
C THR A 113 10.42 -22.10 -3.15
N GLU A 114 9.52 -21.14 -2.99
CA GLU A 114 9.84 -19.71 -2.94
C GLU A 114 9.05 -19.01 -1.83
N CYS A 115 9.56 -17.87 -1.40
CA CYS A 115 8.95 -17.01 -0.40
C CYS A 115 9.18 -15.56 -0.83
N ASP A 116 8.10 -14.79 -0.90
CA ASP A 116 8.13 -13.33 -1.01
C ASP A 116 7.83 -12.72 0.36
N ILE A 117 8.57 -11.69 0.73
CA ILE A 117 8.54 -11.05 2.05
C ILE A 117 8.51 -9.54 1.95
#